data_AF-A0A2H0XEA8-F1
#
_entry.id   AF-A0A2H0XEA8-F1
#
_cell.length_a   1.000
_cell.length_b   1.000
_cell.length_c   1.000
_cell.angle_alpha   90.00
_cell.angle_beta   90.00
_cell.angle_gamma   90.00
#
_symmetry.space_group_name_H-M   'P 1'
#
loop_
_entity.id
_entity.type
_entity.pdbx_description
1 polymer ?
#
loop_
_entity_poly.entity_id
_entity_poly.type
_entity_poly.pdbx_seq_one_letter_code
_entity_poly.pdbx_strand_id
1 'polypeptide(L)'
;FDPDRHTEDYTYGERLRNFGKDQIKQIRQAYPFLNIDRFKPLFPHGGFDQVTGSIVRKLQKFPYDKGAIALLGNVFTDVFPQRPPKKTPCLFLIQCQIYEGKLNLTAYFRSNDMYNAWPLNAFALKKLQDDIAGILYVKSGPLVTISNMAHIYENNYHDAQKIVYKSYKLSCEWDPRGNFIVSADSQSGEITVKLMTPDGKVETRSWKVDGRKPKAARELCFMIEQDLGVSTIGNAMYIGRQLERAEVAVKRGMEYRQDEALRLAKNLKF
;
A
#
# COMPACT_ATOMS: atom_id res chain seq x y z
N PHE A 1 -2.83 37.91 -16.35
CA PHE A 1 -2.47 36.64 -15.69
C PHE A 1 -1.03 36.81 -15.27
N ASP A 2 -0.75 36.87 -13.97
CA ASP A 2 0.61 36.95 -13.46
C ASP A 2 1.05 35.52 -13.12
N PRO A 3 1.90 34.90 -13.95
CA PRO A 3 2.35 33.53 -13.75
C PRO A 3 3.37 33.39 -12.62
N ASP A 4 3.86 34.50 -12.04
CA ASP A 4 4.98 34.50 -11.11
C ASP A 4 4.70 35.41 -9.92
N ARG A 5 3.58 35.16 -9.22
CA ARG A 5 3.42 35.69 -7.85
C ARG A 5 4.68 35.30 -7.08
N HIS A 6 5.49 36.28 -6.68
CA HIS A 6 6.73 36.14 -5.90
C HIS A 6 6.49 35.63 -4.47
N THR A 7 5.54 34.74 -4.32
CA THR A 7 4.97 34.28 -3.07
C THR A 7 4.72 32.78 -3.22
N GLU A 8 4.77 32.03 -2.13
CA GLU A 8 4.53 30.58 -2.06
C GLU A 8 3.03 30.21 -2.26
N ASP A 9 2.31 31.05 -3.03
CA ASP A 9 0.86 31.32 -3.06
C ASP A 9 -0.05 30.21 -3.61
N TYR A 10 0.40 28.96 -3.67
CA TYR A 10 -0.51 27.87 -4.05
C TYR A 10 -0.20 26.56 -3.34
N THR A 11 -0.38 26.62 -2.02
CA THR A 11 -0.20 25.52 -1.06
C THR A 11 -1.18 24.38 -1.33
N TYR A 12 -0.95 23.21 -0.72
CA TYR A 12 -1.94 22.11 -0.77
C TYR A 12 -3.30 22.52 -0.21
N GLY A 13 -3.32 23.37 0.83
CA GLY A 13 -4.56 23.86 1.41
C GLY A 13 -5.39 24.64 0.40
N GLU A 14 -4.77 25.57 -0.33
CA GLU A 14 -5.46 26.36 -1.36
C GLU A 14 -5.90 25.48 -2.54
N ARG A 15 -5.07 24.52 -2.97
CA ARG A 15 -5.45 23.56 -4.00
C ARG A 15 -6.65 22.71 -3.59
N LEU A 16 -6.76 22.34 -2.31
CA LEU A 16 -7.87 21.53 -1.81
C LEU A 16 -9.14 22.33 -1.55
N ARG A 17 -9.02 23.53 -0.98
CA ARG A 17 -10.15 24.34 -0.48
C ARG A 17 -10.53 25.52 -1.38
N ASN A 18 -9.73 25.83 -2.39
CA ASN A 18 -9.85 27.03 -3.20
C ASN A 18 -9.46 26.79 -4.67
N PHE A 19 -9.76 25.61 -5.20
CA PHE A 19 -9.30 25.18 -6.52
C PHE A 19 -9.86 26.06 -7.65
N GLY A 20 -8.99 26.51 -8.55
CA GLY A 20 -9.41 27.22 -9.76
C GLY A 20 -9.94 28.65 -9.51
N LYS A 21 -9.58 29.27 -8.38
CA LYS A 21 -10.02 30.61 -7.98
C LYS A 21 -9.87 31.66 -9.10
N ASP A 22 -8.70 31.69 -9.74
CA ASP A 22 -8.41 32.67 -10.79
C ASP A 22 -9.24 32.40 -12.06
N GLN A 23 -9.44 31.13 -12.42
CA GLN A 23 -10.29 30.73 -13.54
C GLN A 23 -11.75 31.15 -13.29
N ILE A 24 -12.27 30.93 -12.08
CA ILE A 24 -13.64 31.35 -11.70
C ILE A 24 -13.78 32.88 -11.74
N LYS A 25 -12.76 33.61 -11.29
CA LYS A 25 -12.73 35.08 -11.39
C LYS A 25 -12.81 35.54 -12.86
N GLN A 26 -12.05 34.91 -13.75
CA GLN A 26 -12.08 35.22 -15.19
C GLN A 26 -13.45 34.91 -15.80
N ILE A 27 -14.06 33.77 -15.45
CA ILE A 27 -15.41 33.41 -15.93
C ILE A 27 -16.44 34.47 -15.49
N ARG A 28 -16.39 34.93 -14.23
CA ARG A 28 -17.29 35.98 -13.73
C ARG A 28 -17.14 37.30 -14.51
N GLN A 29 -15.91 37.65 -14.89
CA GLN A 29 -15.63 38.84 -15.67
C GLN A 29 -16.11 38.72 -17.13
N ALA A 30 -15.89 37.55 -17.75
CA ALA A 30 -16.27 37.31 -19.13
C ALA A 30 -17.78 37.10 -19.32
N TYR A 31 -18.45 36.50 -18.33
CA TYR A 31 -19.87 36.13 -18.40
C TYR A 31 -20.63 36.59 -17.15
N PRO A 32 -20.82 37.91 -16.96
CA PRO A 32 -21.45 38.46 -15.75
C PRO A 32 -22.92 38.05 -15.58
N PHE A 33 -23.58 37.61 -16.65
CA PHE A 33 -24.95 37.12 -16.64
C PHE A 33 -25.08 35.68 -16.10
N LEU A 34 -23.98 34.94 -15.94
CA LEU A 34 -24.02 33.60 -15.37
C LEU A 34 -24.24 33.69 -13.84
N ASN A 35 -25.37 33.17 -13.35
CA ASN A 35 -25.67 33.13 -11.92
C ASN A 35 -24.81 32.08 -11.19
N ILE A 36 -23.52 32.38 -11.01
CA ILE A 36 -22.54 31.55 -10.29
C ILE A 36 -22.80 31.60 -8.79
N ASP A 37 -23.41 32.69 -8.29
CA ASP A 37 -23.67 32.90 -6.86
C ASP A 37 -24.62 31.86 -6.26
N ARG A 38 -25.46 31.21 -7.07
CA ARG A 38 -26.25 30.03 -6.62
C ARG A 38 -25.38 28.89 -6.07
N PHE A 39 -24.10 28.84 -6.43
CA PHE A 39 -23.14 27.83 -5.97
C PHE A 39 -22.17 28.35 -4.91
N LYS A 40 -22.37 29.57 -4.39
CA LYS A 40 -21.49 30.20 -3.38
C LYS A 40 -21.07 29.29 -2.21
N PRO A 41 -21.92 28.37 -1.68
CA PRO A 41 -21.50 27.42 -0.65
C PRO A 41 -20.34 26.49 -1.07
N LEU A 42 -20.16 26.21 -2.36
CA LEU A 42 -19.06 25.41 -2.91
C LEU A 42 -17.81 26.25 -3.22
N PHE A 43 -17.91 27.58 -3.14
CA PHE A 43 -16.83 28.52 -3.44
C PHE A 43 -16.55 29.47 -2.26
N PRO A 44 -16.34 28.95 -1.03
CA PRO A 44 -16.27 29.78 0.19
C PRO A 44 -15.15 30.83 0.14
N HIS A 45 -14.09 30.58 -0.65
CA HIS A 45 -12.93 31.46 -0.79
C HIS A 45 -12.72 31.97 -2.23
N GLY A 46 -13.75 31.85 -3.07
CA GLY A 46 -13.77 32.27 -4.48
C GLY A 46 -13.37 31.17 -5.48
N GLY A 47 -12.66 30.15 -5.02
CA GLY A 47 -12.35 28.91 -5.72
C GLY A 47 -13.10 27.72 -5.12
N PHE A 48 -13.13 26.61 -5.84
CA PHE A 48 -13.94 25.45 -5.50
C PHE A 48 -13.34 24.67 -4.32
N ASP A 49 -14.12 24.46 -3.26
CA ASP A 49 -13.74 23.58 -2.16
C ASP A 49 -13.97 22.12 -2.57
N GLN A 50 -12.89 21.46 -2.98
CA GLN A 50 -12.94 20.08 -3.45
C GLN A 50 -13.26 19.09 -2.34
N VAL A 51 -12.85 19.37 -1.09
CA VAL A 51 -13.11 18.45 0.00
C VAL A 51 -14.58 18.47 0.37
N THR A 52 -15.17 19.65 0.51
CA THR A 52 -16.61 19.75 0.78
C THR A 52 -17.44 19.32 -0.44
N GLY A 53 -17.09 19.84 -1.62
CA GLY A 53 -17.89 19.69 -2.84
C GLY A 53 -17.73 18.33 -3.53
N SER A 54 -16.50 17.89 -3.79
CA SER A 54 -16.24 16.65 -4.55
C SER A 54 -16.15 15.40 -3.70
N ILE A 55 -15.76 15.53 -2.43
CA ILE A 55 -15.58 14.38 -1.53
C ILE A 55 -16.78 14.23 -0.59
N VAL A 56 -16.95 15.16 0.37
CA VAL A 56 -17.96 15.03 1.43
C VAL A 56 -19.37 14.97 0.84
N ARG A 57 -19.78 15.98 0.07
CA ARG A 57 -21.12 16.04 -0.52
C ARG A 57 -21.42 14.83 -1.40
N LYS A 58 -20.42 14.33 -2.12
CA LYS A 58 -20.56 13.14 -2.97
C LYS A 58 -20.78 11.88 -2.14
N LEU A 59 -19.92 11.61 -1.15
CA LEU A 59 -20.01 10.42 -0.31
C LEU A 59 -21.23 10.44 0.62
N GLN A 60 -21.73 11.62 1.04
CA GLN A 60 -23.00 11.74 1.75
C GLN A 60 -24.18 11.22 0.91
N LYS A 61 -24.18 11.51 -0.39
CA LYS A 61 -25.26 11.13 -1.30
C LYS A 61 -25.08 9.73 -1.88
N PHE A 62 -23.84 9.33 -2.10
CA PHE A 62 -23.44 8.07 -2.71
C PHE A 62 -22.26 7.45 -1.95
N PRO A 63 -22.52 6.72 -0.84
CA PRO A 63 -21.45 6.22 0.04
C PRO A 63 -20.41 5.33 -0.65
N TYR A 64 -20.81 4.59 -1.68
CA TYR A 64 -19.95 3.65 -2.41
C TYR A 64 -19.38 4.24 -3.73
N ASP A 65 -19.50 5.55 -3.92
CA ASP A 65 -19.01 6.22 -5.12
C ASP A 65 -17.47 6.19 -5.19
N LYS A 66 -16.95 5.87 -6.38
CA LYS A 66 -15.50 5.75 -6.65
C LYS A 66 -14.87 7.05 -7.16
N GLY A 67 -15.66 8.10 -7.35
CA GLY A 67 -15.28 9.39 -7.91
C GLY A 67 -15.23 10.52 -6.90
N ALA A 68 -15.15 10.23 -5.59
CA ALA A 68 -14.89 11.23 -4.56
C ALA A 68 -13.41 11.63 -4.59
N ILE A 69 -13.09 12.64 -5.39
CA ILE A 69 -11.72 13.04 -5.72
C ILE A 69 -11.45 14.52 -5.45
N ALA A 70 -10.20 14.85 -5.15
CA ALA A 70 -9.66 16.20 -5.18
C ALA A 70 -8.36 16.23 -5.98
N LEU A 71 -8.27 17.13 -6.96
CA LEU A 71 -7.12 17.32 -7.83
C LEU A 71 -6.27 18.47 -7.31
N LEU A 72 -4.99 18.22 -7.11
CA LEU A 72 -4.05 19.27 -6.73
C LEU A 72 -3.28 19.78 -7.94
N GLY A 73 -2.92 18.91 -8.88
CA GLY A 73 -2.34 19.32 -10.15
C GLY A 73 -3.36 20.02 -11.04
N ASN A 74 -2.98 21.16 -11.62
CA ASN A 74 -3.78 21.92 -12.57
C ASN A 74 -2.95 22.23 -13.81
N VAL A 75 -3.34 21.70 -14.98
CA VAL A 75 -2.60 21.89 -16.24
C VAL A 75 -2.48 23.38 -16.60
N PHE A 76 -3.52 24.18 -16.37
CA PHE A 76 -3.53 25.62 -16.68
C PHE A 76 -2.73 26.48 -15.70
N THR A 77 -2.07 25.86 -14.72
CA THR A 77 -1.30 26.57 -13.70
C THR A 77 0.07 25.94 -13.49
N ASP A 78 0.21 24.63 -13.65
CA ASP A 78 1.42 23.87 -13.38
C ASP A 78 2.14 23.40 -14.64
N VAL A 79 1.47 23.42 -15.80
CA VAL A 79 2.03 23.01 -17.10
C VAL A 79 2.06 24.19 -18.08
N PHE A 80 1.00 24.99 -18.12
CA PHE A 80 0.89 26.15 -19.01
C PHE A 80 0.60 27.44 -18.22
N PRO A 81 1.39 28.52 -18.41
CA PRO A 81 2.66 28.56 -19.15
C PRO A 81 3.71 27.68 -18.46
N GLN A 82 4.78 27.32 -19.18
CA GLN A 82 5.82 26.43 -18.66
C GLN A 82 6.37 26.97 -17.33
N ARG A 83 6.31 26.13 -16.28
CA ARG A 83 6.79 26.48 -14.94
C ARG A 83 7.97 25.61 -14.51
N PRO A 84 8.83 26.11 -13.61
CA PRO A 84 9.88 25.30 -13.00
C PRO A 84 9.30 24.08 -12.28
N PRO A 85 9.93 22.89 -12.35
CA PRO A 85 9.43 21.67 -11.70
C PRO A 85 9.18 21.79 -10.20
N LYS A 86 9.91 22.70 -9.53
CA LYS A 86 9.77 23.03 -8.10
C LYS A 86 8.44 23.72 -7.75
N LYS A 87 7.74 24.29 -8.74
CA LYS A 87 6.45 24.99 -8.55
C LYS A 87 5.24 24.09 -8.82
N THR A 88 5.45 22.94 -9.46
CA THR A 88 4.41 21.91 -9.64
C THR A 88 4.20 21.17 -8.30
N PRO A 89 2.97 20.85 -7.87
CA PRO A 89 2.74 20.24 -6.55
C PRO A 89 3.31 18.82 -6.48
N CYS A 90 3.77 18.32 -5.33
CA CYS A 90 4.22 16.92 -5.24
C CYS A 90 3.04 15.95 -5.13
N LEU A 91 2.05 16.28 -4.29
CA LEU A 91 0.75 15.62 -4.20
C LEU A 91 -0.15 16.07 -5.37
N PHE A 92 -0.70 15.12 -6.11
CA PHE A 92 -1.42 15.38 -7.36
C PHE A 92 -2.91 15.06 -7.28
N LEU A 93 -3.26 13.98 -6.58
CA LEU A 93 -4.62 13.48 -6.48
C LEU A 93 -4.85 12.93 -5.08
N ILE A 94 -6.02 13.24 -4.52
CA ILE A 94 -6.61 12.53 -3.39
C ILE A 94 -7.90 11.88 -3.87
N GLN A 95 -8.11 10.62 -3.49
CA GLN A 95 -9.35 9.90 -3.71
C GLN A 95 -9.79 9.27 -2.40
N CYS A 96 -11.06 9.47 -2.06
CA CYS A 96 -11.68 8.86 -0.88
C CYS A 96 -12.74 7.84 -1.30
N GLN A 97 -12.93 6.82 -0.48
CA GLN A 97 -13.94 5.77 -0.69
C GLN A 97 -14.37 5.23 0.66
N ILE A 98 -15.66 4.96 0.85
CA ILE A 98 -16.15 4.28 2.05
C ILE A 98 -16.26 2.79 1.74
N TYR A 99 -15.60 1.98 2.56
CA TYR A 99 -15.67 0.53 2.51
C TYR A 99 -15.84 -0.02 3.93
N GLU A 100 -16.84 -0.88 4.14
CA GLU A 100 -17.15 -1.48 5.46
C GLU A 100 -17.25 -0.44 6.59
N GLY A 101 -17.91 0.69 6.32
CA GLY A 101 -18.10 1.78 7.30
C GLY A 101 -16.80 2.51 7.67
N LYS A 102 -15.74 2.37 6.87
CA LYS A 102 -14.45 3.07 7.03
C LYS A 102 -14.16 3.95 5.81
N LEU A 103 -13.74 5.18 6.04
CA LEU A 103 -13.25 6.09 4.99
C LEU A 103 -11.80 5.77 4.67
N ASN A 104 -11.54 5.23 3.48
CA ASN A 104 -10.20 5.00 2.95
C ASN A 104 -9.76 6.23 2.15
N LEU A 105 -8.52 6.67 2.33
CA LEU A 105 -7.94 7.79 1.57
C LEU A 105 -6.73 7.28 0.78
N THR A 106 -6.75 7.47 -0.54
CA THR A 106 -5.62 7.23 -1.43
C THR A 106 -5.06 8.55 -1.92
N ALA A 107 -3.77 8.78 -1.71
CA ALA A 107 -3.05 9.96 -2.15
C ALA A 107 -1.97 9.57 -3.17
N TYR A 108 -1.95 10.25 -4.32
CA TYR A 108 -0.96 10.03 -5.37
C TYR A 108 0.05 11.19 -5.42
N PHE A 109 1.33 10.86 -5.28
CA PHE A 109 2.46 11.76 -5.34
C PHE A 109 3.27 11.52 -6.61
N ARG A 110 3.48 12.57 -7.42
CA ARG A 110 4.37 12.49 -8.59
C ARG A 110 5.85 12.39 -8.22
N SER A 111 6.21 12.95 -7.07
CA SER A 111 7.54 13.02 -6.48
C SER A 111 7.38 13.08 -4.97
N ASN A 112 8.14 12.30 -4.23
CA ASN A 112 7.97 12.16 -2.79
C ASN A 112 9.33 12.01 -2.10
N ASP A 113 9.77 13.06 -1.39
CA ASP A 113 10.93 13.00 -0.50
C ASP A 113 10.54 12.15 0.71
N MET A 114 11.07 10.93 0.74
CA MET A 114 10.72 9.92 1.73
C MET A 114 11.27 10.22 3.13
N TYR A 115 12.30 11.06 3.23
CA TYR A 115 12.96 11.34 4.50
C TYR A 115 12.39 12.58 5.18
N ASN A 116 12.40 13.74 4.50
CA ASN A 116 11.97 14.99 5.15
C ASN A 116 10.46 15.23 5.04
N ALA A 117 9.87 14.96 3.87
CA ALA A 117 8.53 15.43 3.56
C ALA A 117 7.44 14.38 3.79
N TRP A 118 7.68 13.12 3.39
CA TRP A 118 6.67 12.06 3.44
C TRP A 118 6.06 11.85 4.83
N PRO A 119 6.82 11.80 5.95
CA PRO A 119 6.22 11.62 7.27
C PRO A 119 5.22 12.73 7.63
N LEU A 120 5.57 13.99 7.31
CA LEU A 120 4.71 15.15 7.54
C LEU A 120 3.48 15.13 6.62
N ASN A 121 3.67 14.78 5.35
CA ASN A 121 2.58 14.63 4.39
C ASN A 121 1.60 13.53 4.82
N ALA A 122 2.11 12.38 5.26
CA ALA A 122 1.29 11.26 5.74
C ALA A 122 0.49 11.65 6.99
N PHE A 123 1.11 12.36 7.93
CA PHE A 123 0.43 12.88 9.11
C PHE A 123 -0.69 13.88 8.75
N ALA A 124 -0.40 14.85 7.89
CA ALA A 124 -1.37 15.84 7.44
C ALA A 124 -2.54 15.20 6.67
N LEU A 125 -2.25 14.24 5.79
CA LEU A 125 -3.26 13.46 5.06
C LEU A 125 -4.12 12.61 6.01
N LYS A 126 -3.51 12.04 7.05
CA LYS A 126 -4.24 11.28 8.07
C LYS A 126 -5.20 12.17 8.84
N LYS A 127 -4.75 13.37 9.23
CA LYS A 127 -5.61 14.36 9.87
C LYS A 127 -6.77 14.79 8.96
N LEU A 128 -6.50 15.06 7.69
CA LEU A 128 -7.53 15.37 6.69
C LEU A 128 -8.54 14.22 6.55
N GLN A 129 -8.07 12.97 6.49
CA GLN A 129 -8.93 11.79 6.45
C GLN A 129 -9.84 11.72 7.67
N ASP A 130 -9.30 11.92 8.87
CA ASP A 130 -10.06 11.86 10.11
C ASP A 130 -11.14 12.96 10.17
N ASP A 131 -10.82 14.17 9.69
CA ASP A 131 -11.78 15.27 9.62
C ASP A 131 -12.94 14.95 8.66
N ILE A 132 -12.64 14.38 7.48
CA ILE A 132 -13.66 13.97 6.51
C ILE A 132 -14.50 12.81 7.09
N ALA A 133 -13.86 11.83 7.73
CA ALA A 133 -14.53 10.69 8.34
C ALA A 133 -15.50 11.13 9.45
N GLY A 134 -15.09 12.10 10.27
CA GLY A 134 -15.93 12.71 11.30
C GLY A 134 -17.18 13.39 10.72
N ILE A 135 -17.03 14.15 9.63
CA ILE A 135 -18.17 14.80 8.94
C ILE A 135 -19.14 13.76 8.35
N LEU A 136 -18.61 12.63 7.87
CA LEU A 136 -19.39 11.55 7.26
C LEU A 136 -19.91 10.52 8.28
N TYR A 137 -19.59 10.68 9.58
CA TYR A 137 -19.95 9.75 10.66
C TYR A 137 -19.49 8.30 10.40
N VAL A 138 -18.30 8.13 9.82
CA VAL A 138 -17.67 6.83 9.56
C VAL A 138 -16.33 6.71 10.28
N LYS A 139 -15.80 5.50 10.41
CA LYS A 139 -14.47 5.29 11.00
C LYS A 139 -13.37 5.69 10.01
N SER A 140 -12.22 6.07 10.51
CA SER A 140 -11.03 6.27 9.68
C SER A 140 -10.47 4.92 9.22
N GLY A 141 -10.33 4.73 7.92
CA GLY A 141 -9.76 3.53 7.30
C GLY A 141 -8.26 3.65 7.02
N PRO A 142 -7.71 2.80 6.14
CA PRO A 142 -6.33 2.91 5.67
C PRO A 142 -6.07 4.23 4.94
N LEU A 143 -4.87 4.76 5.14
CA LEU A 143 -4.26 5.79 4.31
C LEU A 143 -3.30 5.09 3.34
N VAL A 144 -3.51 5.25 2.05
CA VAL A 144 -2.68 4.68 0.98
C VAL A 144 -1.94 5.81 0.28
N THR A 145 -0.61 5.76 0.25
CA THR A 145 0.21 6.72 -0.53
C THR A 145 0.86 6.01 -1.70
N ILE A 146 0.53 6.43 -2.92
CA ILE A 146 1.18 5.96 -4.15
C ILE A 146 2.23 7.00 -4.53
N SER A 147 3.48 6.58 -4.67
CA SER A 147 4.61 7.46 -5.00
C SER A 147 5.19 7.05 -6.35
N ASN A 148 5.06 7.91 -7.36
CA ASN A 148 5.66 7.65 -8.68
C ASN A 148 7.19 7.77 -8.65
N MET A 149 7.72 8.76 -7.91
CA MET A 149 9.16 8.94 -7.69
C MET A 149 9.43 9.10 -6.19
N ALA A 150 9.52 7.96 -5.49
CA ALA A 150 10.01 7.92 -4.13
C ALA A 150 11.54 8.07 -4.14
N HIS A 151 12.06 9.04 -3.40
CA HIS A 151 13.49 9.31 -3.36
C HIS A 151 13.92 9.82 -1.98
N ILE A 152 15.23 9.76 -1.72
CA ILE A 152 15.88 10.36 -0.56
C ILE A 152 16.99 11.25 -1.13
N TYR A 153 17.19 12.45 -0.58
CA TYR A 153 18.31 13.29 -0.98
C TYR A 153 19.62 12.74 -0.42
N GLU A 154 20.70 12.88 -1.18
CA GLU A 154 22.01 12.30 -0.85
C GLU A 154 22.53 12.72 0.53
N ASN A 155 22.35 14.00 0.87
CA ASN A 155 22.69 14.55 2.19
C ASN A 155 21.92 13.90 3.36
N ASN A 156 20.81 13.20 3.09
CA ASN A 156 20.02 12.49 4.08
C ASN A 156 20.29 10.97 4.15
N TYR A 157 21.12 10.41 3.25
CA TYR A 157 21.35 8.96 3.21
C TYR A 157 21.88 8.39 4.52
N HIS A 158 22.87 9.04 5.12
CA HIS A 158 23.46 8.56 6.37
C HIS A 158 22.46 8.53 7.52
N ASP A 159 21.62 9.56 7.66
CA ASP A 159 20.64 9.60 8.74
C ASP A 159 19.45 8.67 8.47
N ALA A 160 19.02 8.54 7.21
CA ALA A 160 18.04 7.54 6.80
C ALA A 160 18.51 6.12 7.13
N GLN A 161 19.79 5.80 6.86
CA GLN A 161 20.38 4.51 7.21
C GLN A 161 20.33 4.24 8.71
N LYS A 162 20.64 5.23 9.57
CA LYS A 162 20.54 5.06 11.03
C LYS A 162 19.12 4.69 11.47
N ILE A 163 18.10 5.33 10.90
CA ILE A 163 16.70 5.03 11.19
C ILE A 163 16.38 3.59 10.79
N VAL A 164 16.78 3.18 9.57
CA VAL A 164 16.58 1.81 9.08
C VAL A 164 17.27 0.82 10.01
N TYR A 165 18.58 0.96 10.28
CA TYR A 165 19.32 0.02 11.12
C TYR A 165 18.75 -0.09 12.54
N LYS A 166 18.34 1.02 13.16
CA LYS A 166 17.71 1.01 14.49
C LYS A 166 16.35 0.29 14.47
N SER A 167 15.64 0.36 13.36
CA SER A 167 14.29 -0.21 13.20
C SER A 167 14.29 -1.61 12.59
N TYR A 168 15.41 -2.03 11.99
CA TYR A 168 15.57 -3.32 11.33
C TYR A 168 15.66 -4.42 12.39
N LYS A 169 14.50 -4.95 12.78
CA LYS A 169 14.42 -6.19 13.54
C LYS A 169 14.28 -7.32 12.55
N LEU A 170 15.17 -8.31 12.63
CA LEU A 170 14.90 -9.64 12.08
C LEU A 170 13.68 -10.20 12.83
N SER A 171 12.51 -9.86 12.35
CA SER A 171 11.26 -10.38 12.87
C SER A 171 10.79 -11.50 11.97
N CYS A 172 10.22 -12.55 12.58
CA CYS A 172 9.45 -13.53 11.83
C CYS A 172 8.26 -12.77 11.23
N GLU A 173 8.38 -12.38 9.95
CA GLU A 173 7.32 -11.72 9.23
C GLU A 173 6.23 -12.74 8.91
N TRP A 174 5.03 -12.45 9.40
CA TRP A 174 3.84 -13.21 9.07
C TRP A 174 3.56 -13.11 7.57
N ASP A 175 3.46 -14.25 6.87
CA ASP A 175 2.99 -14.24 5.49
C ASP A 175 1.50 -13.83 5.48
N PRO A 176 1.10 -12.80 4.73
CA PRO A 176 -0.32 -12.51 4.55
C PRO A 176 -1.07 -13.68 3.90
N ARG A 177 -0.38 -14.61 3.21
CA ARG A 177 -1.00 -15.82 2.63
C ARG A 177 -1.22 -16.93 3.66
N GLY A 178 -0.56 -16.87 4.80
CA GLY A 178 -0.76 -17.75 5.94
C GLY A 178 0.41 -18.69 6.25
N ASN A 179 0.11 -19.83 6.88
CA ASN A 179 1.11 -20.70 7.50
C ASN A 179 1.20 -22.07 6.82
N PHE A 180 2.41 -22.60 6.68
CA PHE A 180 2.61 -23.94 6.14
C PHE A 180 2.69 -24.99 7.24
N ILE A 181 1.94 -26.08 7.07
CA ILE A 181 2.09 -27.32 7.83
C ILE A 181 2.64 -28.37 6.88
N VAL A 182 3.81 -28.90 7.18
CA VAL A 182 4.45 -29.97 6.43
C VAL A 182 4.32 -31.26 7.23
N SER A 183 3.93 -32.33 6.55
CA SER A 183 3.84 -33.67 7.11
C SER A 183 4.50 -34.65 6.16
N ALA A 184 5.21 -35.62 6.70
CA ALA A 184 5.87 -36.64 5.90
C ALA A 184 5.78 -37.98 6.63
N ASP A 185 5.35 -39.01 5.90
CA ASP A 185 5.27 -40.38 6.42
C ASP A 185 6.25 -41.25 5.65
N SER A 186 7.25 -41.77 6.36
CA SER A 186 8.29 -42.60 5.77
C SER A 186 7.79 -44.00 5.37
N GLN A 187 6.72 -44.51 5.99
CA GLN A 187 6.14 -45.81 5.67
C GLN A 187 5.36 -45.78 4.36
N SER A 188 4.43 -44.82 4.21
CA SER A 188 3.72 -44.62 2.94
C SER A 188 4.60 -43.98 1.87
N GLY A 189 5.57 -43.14 2.27
CA GLY A 189 6.39 -42.34 1.39
C GLY A 189 5.77 -41.01 0.99
N GLU A 190 4.60 -40.65 1.53
CA GLU A 190 3.92 -39.41 1.17
C GLU A 190 4.51 -38.19 1.91
N ILE A 191 4.67 -37.09 1.17
CA ILE A 191 4.92 -35.75 1.73
C ILE A 191 3.72 -34.88 1.40
N THR A 192 3.12 -34.29 2.42
CA THR A 192 1.96 -33.41 2.30
C THR A 192 2.27 -32.04 2.89
N VAL A 193 1.85 -31.00 2.18
CA VAL A 193 1.99 -29.60 2.59
C VAL A 193 0.61 -28.97 2.62
N LYS A 194 0.26 -28.29 3.70
CA LYS A 194 -0.99 -27.56 3.85
C LYS A 194 -0.72 -26.08 4.08
N LEU A 195 -1.44 -25.21 3.39
CA LEU A 195 -1.44 -23.78 3.64
C LEU A 195 -2.68 -23.41 4.46
N MET A 196 -2.47 -23.00 5.69
CA MET A 196 -3.49 -22.51 6.60
C MET A 196 -3.63 -21.00 6.47
N THR A 197 -4.80 -20.45 6.80
CA THR A 197 -4.98 -19.00 6.97
C THR A 197 -3.98 -18.42 7.97
N PRO A 198 -3.70 -17.10 7.95
CA PRO A 198 -2.82 -16.46 8.93
C PRO A 198 -3.23 -16.71 10.38
N ASP A 199 -4.52 -16.82 10.70
CA ASP A 199 -4.96 -17.17 12.06
C ASP A 199 -4.84 -18.67 12.39
N GLY A 200 -4.37 -19.49 11.44
CA GLY A 200 -4.13 -20.94 11.59
C GLY A 200 -5.39 -21.80 11.59
N LYS A 201 -6.58 -21.23 11.36
CA LYS A 201 -7.85 -21.94 11.60
C LYS A 201 -8.39 -22.70 10.40
N VAL A 202 -8.11 -22.24 9.19
CA VAL A 202 -8.73 -22.78 7.97
C VAL A 202 -7.64 -23.23 7.00
N GLU A 203 -7.73 -24.46 6.52
CA GLU A 203 -6.92 -24.94 5.41
C GLU A 203 -7.41 -24.29 4.12
N THR A 204 -6.52 -23.58 3.43
CA THR A 204 -6.83 -22.91 2.16
C THR A 204 -6.46 -23.77 0.97
N ARG A 205 -5.33 -24.49 1.05
CA ARG A 205 -4.79 -25.37 0.00
C ARG A 205 -3.93 -26.48 0.58
N SER A 206 -3.77 -27.55 -0.19
CA SER A 206 -2.86 -28.64 0.12
C SER A 206 -2.18 -29.20 -1.12
N TRP A 207 -0.92 -29.62 -0.99
CA TRP A 207 -0.14 -30.30 -2.01
C TRP A 207 0.39 -31.61 -1.46
N LYS A 208 0.55 -32.60 -2.33
CA LYS A 208 1.11 -33.90 -1.96
C LYS A 208 1.94 -34.49 -3.07
N VAL A 209 3.02 -35.17 -2.71
CA VAL A 209 3.88 -35.92 -3.64
C VAL A 209 4.37 -37.21 -2.97
N ASP A 210 4.79 -38.16 -3.81
CA ASP A 210 5.60 -39.28 -3.36
C ASP A 210 7.04 -38.81 -3.12
N GLY A 211 7.43 -38.76 -1.86
CA GLY A 211 8.75 -38.35 -1.39
C GLY A 211 9.89 -39.28 -1.80
N ARG A 212 9.60 -40.46 -2.33
CA ARG A 212 10.62 -41.39 -2.85
C ARG A 212 11.11 -40.99 -4.23
N LYS A 213 10.33 -40.19 -4.97
CA LYS A 213 10.71 -39.71 -6.31
C LYS A 213 11.99 -38.86 -6.26
N PRO A 214 12.79 -38.85 -7.33
CA PRO A 214 13.91 -37.91 -7.44
C PRO A 214 13.41 -36.46 -7.39
N LYS A 215 13.96 -35.65 -6.48
CA LYS A 215 13.69 -34.20 -6.35
C LYS A 215 12.24 -33.87 -5.95
N ALA A 216 11.65 -34.67 -5.07
CA ALA A 216 10.27 -34.48 -4.61
C ALA A 216 10.07 -33.15 -3.89
N ALA A 217 11.03 -32.69 -3.09
CA ALA A 217 10.98 -31.38 -2.44
C ALA A 217 10.96 -30.23 -3.46
N ARG A 218 11.76 -30.35 -4.52
CA ARG A 218 11.81 -29.36 -5.61
C ARG A 218 10.49 -29.32 -6.37
N GLU A 219 9.88 -30.47 -6.64
CA GLU A 219 8.56 -30.55 -7.26
C GLU A 219 7.50 -29.83 -6.41
N LEU A 220 7.46 -30.10 -5.10
CA LEU A 220 6.59 -29.38 -4.17
C LEU A 220 6.84 -27.87 -4.16
N CYS A 221 8.11 -27.43 -4.17
CA CYS A 221 8.44 -26.01 -4.28
C CYS A 221 7.81 -25.37 -5.53
N PHE A 222 7.90 -26.04 -6.68
CA PHE A 222 7.30 -25.52 -7.93
C PHE A 222 5.78 -25.51 -7.89
N MET A 223 5.15 -26.52 -7.31
CA MET A 223 3.69 -26.52 -7.14
C MET A 223 3.22 -25.36 -6.24
N ILE A 224 3.90 -25.14 -5.12
CA ILE A 224 3.61 -24.04 -4.19
C ILE A 224 3.86 -22.68 -4.88
N GLU A 225 4.94 -22.54 -5.64
CA GLU A 225 5.24 -21.31 -6.39
C GLU A 225 4.18 -21.00 -7.45
N GLN A 226 3.85 -22.00 -8.29
CA GLN A 226 2.85 -21.87 -9.35
C GLN A 226 1.48 -21.46 -8.81
N ASP A 227 1.12 -21.96 -7.63
CA ASP A 227 -0.12 -21.63 -6.95
C ASP A 227 -0.09 -20.31 -6.18
N LEU A 228 1.04 -19.60 -6.23
CA LEU A 228 1.28 -18.38 -5.45
C LEU A 228 1.03 -18.66 -3.95
N GLY A 229 1.65 -19.71 -3.41
CA GLY A 229 1.53 -20.09 -2.00
C GLY A 229 2.36 -19.21 -1.04
N VAL A 230 3.48 -18.66 -1.51
CA VAL A 230 4.39 -17.81 -0.72
C VAL A 230 4.41 -16.36 -1.21
N SER A 231 4.30 -15.38 -0.32
CA SER A 231 4.40 -13.96 -0.72
C SER A 231 5.71 -13.29 -0.30
N THR A 232 6.47 -13.93 0.59
CA THR A 232 7.77 -13.41 1.06
C THR A 232 8.90 -14.40 0.77
N ILE A 233 10.10 -13.86 0.53
CA ILE A 233 11.32 -14.66 0.30
C ILE A 233 11.69 -15.46 1.56
N GLY A 234 11.49 -14.88 2.75
CA GLY A 234 11.77 -15.56 4.02
C GLY A 234 10.98 -16.85 4.19
N ASN A 235 9.69 -16.83 3.81
CA ASN A 235 8.84 -18.02 3.88
C ASN A 235 9.16 -19.03 2.77
N ALA A 236 9.54 -18.57 1.58
CA ALA A 236 10.06 -19.43 0.52
C ALA A 236 11.33 -20.19 0.97
N MET A 237 12.27 -19.50 1.64
CA MET A 237 13.46 -20.11 2.23
C MET A 237 13.09 -21.08 3.37
N TYR A 238 12.11 -20.73 4.20
CA TYR A 238 11.64 -21.60 5.28
C TYR A 238 11.05 -22.92 4.74
N ILE A 239 10.08 -22.84 3.83
CA ILE A 239 9.38 -24.02 3.32
C ILE A 239 10.34 -24.92 2.55
N GLY A 240 11.24 -24.36 1.74
CA GLY A 240 12.26 -25.14 1.02
C GLY A 240 13.12 -26.00 1.96
N ARG A 241 13.53 -25.46 3.12
CA ARG A 241 14.28 -26.25 4.13
C ARG A 241 13.44 -27.36 4.75
N GLN A 242 12.15 -27.13 4.99
CA GLN A 242 11.25 -28.15 5.55
C GLN A 242 11.01 -29.28 4.56
N LEU A 243 10.79 -28.94 3.29
CA LEU A 243 10.57 -29.90 2.21
C LEU A 243 11.78 -30.78 1.96
N GLU A 244 12.98 -30.21 1.94
CA GLU A 244 14.21 -30.99 1.80
C GLU A 244 14.37 -31.99 2.96
N ARG A 245 14.10 -31.56 4.20
CA ARG A 245 14.13 -32.46 5.37
C ARG A 245 13.09 -33.56 5.27
N ALA A 246 11.88 -33.25 4.82
CA ALA A 246 10.81 -34.22 4.62
C ALA A 246 11.20 -35.26 3.55
N GLU A 247 11.76 -34.83 2.41
CA GLU A 247 12.26 -35.72 1.35
C GLU A 247 13.38 -36.63 1.87
N VAL A 248 14.36 -36.09 2.59
CA VAL A 248 15.43 -36.89 3.21
C VAL A 248 14.86 -37.89 4.20
N ALA A 249 13.90 -37.49 5.04
CA ALA A 249 13.30 -38.38 6.03
C ALA A 249 12.58 -39.56 5.38
N VAL A 250 11.75 -39.30 4.37
CA VAL A 250 11.05 -40.34 3.62
C VAL A 250 12.04 -41.30 2.95
N LYS A 251 13.07 -40.79 2.28
CA LYS A 251 14.06 -41.61 1.56
C LYS A 251 14.93 -42.45 2.48
N ARG A 252 15.14 -42.00 3.72
CA ARG A 252 16.00 -42.67 4.70
C ARG A 252 15.22 -43.48 5.73
N GLY A 253 13.89 -43.53 5.63
CA GLY A 253 13.06 -44.21 6.63
C GLY A 253 13.10 -43.55 8.02
N MET A 254 13.34 -42.25 8.09
CA MET A 254 13.47 -41.49 9.35
C MET A 254 12.13 -40.87 9.75
N GLU A 255 11.98 -40.53 11.03
CA GLU A 255 10.88 -39.72 11.53
C GLU A 255 11.09 -38.25 11.15
N TYR A 256 10.07 -37.62 10.56
CA TYR A 256 10.05 -36.19 10.29
C TYR A 256 9.13 -35.48 11.28
N ARG A 257 9.65 -34.44 11.93
CA ARG A 257 8.87 -33.48 12.70
C ARG A 257 9.24 -32.08 12.24
N GLN A 258 8.24 -31.32 11.80
CA GLN A 258 8.44 -29.95 11.33
C GLN A 258 9.14 -29.12 12.41
N ASP A 259 10.04 -28.25 11.97
CA ASP A 259 10.91 -27.39 12.81
C ASP A 259 11.94 -28.10 13.69
N GLU A 260 11.94 -29.44 13.73
CA GLU A 260 13.00 -30.22 14.36
C GLU A 260 14.13 -30.60 13.39
N ALA A 261 15.28 -30.93 13.95
CA ALA A 261 16.36 -31.57 13.21
C ALA A 261 16.04 -33.05 12.99
N LEU A 262 16.45 -33.59 11.85
CA LEU A 262 16.34 -35.03 11.60
C LEU A 262 17.24 -35.78 12.59
N ARG A 263 16.67 -36.76 13.29
CA ARG A 263 17.40 -37.59 14.25
C ARG A 263 18.17 -38.67 13.49
N LEU A 264 19.44 -38.41 13.24
CA LEU A 264 20.34 -39.41 12.67
C LEU A 264 20.54 -40.55 13.68
N ALA A 265 20.43 -41.81 13.23
CA ALA A 265 20.79 -42.95 14.06
C ALA A 265 22.29 -42.84 14.44
N LYS A 266 22.62 -43.04 15.72
CA LYS A 266 23.98 -42.88 16.29
C LYS A 266 25.09 -43.76 15.68
N ASN A 267 24.82 -44.56 14.66
CA ASN A 267 25.72 -45.57 14.10
C ASN A 267 26.16 -45.31 12.64
N LEU A 268 26.27 -44.05 12.22
CA LEU A 268 27.01 -43.73 11.00
C LEU A 268 28.51 -43.67 11.35
N LYS A 269 29.18 -44.84 11.29
CA LYS A 269 30.64 -44.85 11.13
C LYS A 269 30.94 -44.33 9.72
N PHE A 270 31.64 -43.21 9.66
CA PHE A 270 32.21 -42.68 8.42
C PHE A 270 33.30 -43.62 7.89
#